data_AF-A0A9W8L534-F1
#
_entry.id   AF-A0A9W8L534-F1
#
_cell.length_a   1.000
_cell.length_b   1.000
_cell.length_c   1.000
_cell.angle_alpha   90.00
_cell.angle_beta   90.00
_cell.angle_gamma   90.00
#
_symmetry.space_group_name_H-M   'P 1'
#
loop_
_entity.id
_entity.type
_entity.pdbx_description
1 polymer ?
#
loop_
_entity_poly.entity_id
_entity_poly.type
_entity_poly.pdbx_seq_one_letter_code
_entity_poly.pdbx_strand_id
1 'polypeptide(L)'
;MSPASLFVSVSLHTKALLLAARINCHRFLTCSAVAKNGGNTPLKRLADLAQSLSEEEQASDSTETNRDSPLPAFSPRIWSPETESEEIPIQGPNSQPPTQGAAARHRWTSDERRRLQAVINQCRQSSTGPIVWTDVQEHFKHRSLIACRDVYYKFLRQQPETAASDNHKSGRQKYSVAEIQKLNELVHKHGEHSWTTIAREMEAATGISRHKGVYLSYWNSTLCPRAQSAPPWTAERTKKLQKLVTEHGPDPVFLAYKFFPEYTPYIIKDRITRLRQPGVDKQKH
;
A
#
# COMPACT_ATOMS: atom_id res chain seq x y z
N MET A 1 -44.72 -48.84 26.60
CA MET A 1 -43.86 -49.90 26.03
C MET A 1 -43.33 -49.42 24.68
N SER A 2 -42.01 -49.48 24.53
CA SER A 2 -41.17 -49.36 23.31
C SER A 2 -41.22 -48.11 22.42
N PRO A 3 -40.15 -47.28 22.44
CA PRO A 3 -39.72 -46.49 21.29
C PRO A 3 -38.68 -47.30 20.49
N ALA A 4 -38.90 -47.48 19.19
CA ALA A 4 -37.91 -48.11 18.31
C ALA A 4 -37.68 -47.27 17.06
N SER A 5 -36.39 -47.04 16.80
CA SER A 5 -35.79 -46.96 15.46
C SER A 5 -35.86 -45.64 14.70
N LEU A 6 -34.90 -44.76 14.97
CA LEU A 6 -34.37 -43.79 14.00
C LEU A 6 -32.88 -43.52 14.27
N PHE A 7 -31.98 -44.45 13.91
CA PHE A 7 -30.53 -44.17 13.95
C PHE A 7 -29.70 -45.08 13.01
N VAL A 8 -29.92 -45.03 11.69
CA VAL A 8 -28.91 -45.53 10.73
C VAL A 8 -28.99 -44.74 9.42
N SER A 9 -28.32 -43.59 9.31
CA SER A 9 -27.93 -43.05 7.99
C SER A 9 -26.84 -41.96 8.07
N VAL A 10 -25.76 -42.21 8.82
CA VAL A 10 -24.56 -41.34 8.80
C VAL A 10 -23.31 -42.23 8.78
N SER A 11 -23.12 -43.05 7.73
CA SER A 11 -21.92 -43.91 7.66
C SER A 11 -21.40 -44.23 6.25
N LEU A 12 -21.80 -43.44 5.23
CA LEU A 12 -21.29 -43.64 3.86
C LEU A 12 -20.55 -42.42 3.28
N HIS A 13 -20.82 -41.19 3.75
CA HIS A 13 -20.12 -40.00 3.23
C HIS A 13 -18.73 -39.76 3.84
N THR A 14 -18.47 -40.21 5.06
CA THR A 14 -17.16 -40.03 5.72
C THR A 14 -16.09 -41.01 5.23
N LYS A 15 -16.49 -42.20 4.73
CA LYS A 15 -15.54 -43.20 4.19
C LYS A 15 -15.04 -42.84 2.79
N ALA A 16 -15.82 -42.12 1.98
CA ALA A 16 -15.41 -41.67 0.65
C ALA A 16 -14.30 -40.59 0.70
N LEU A 17 -14.35 -39.69 1.69
CA LEU A 17 -13.33 -38.65 1.88
C LEU A 17 -11.98 -39.20 2.36
N LEU A 18 -11.98 -40.27 3.17
CA LEU A 18 -10.73 -40.92 3.63
C LEU A 18 -10.04 -41.75 2.53
N LEU A 19 -10.78 -42.28 1.55
CA LEU A 19 -10.17 -43.00 0.42
C LEU A 19 -9.51 -42.04 -0.59
N ALA A 20 -10.08 -40.86 -0.82
CA ALA A 20 -9.52 -39.85 -1.71
C ALA A 20 -8.19 -39.26 -1.18
N ALA A 21 -8.04 -39.15 0.15
CA ALA A 21 -6.78 -38.72 0.77
C ALA A 21 -5.65 -39.75 0.63
N ARG A 22 -5.97 -41.05 0.48
CA ARG A 22 -4.96 -42.12 0.41
C ARG A 22 -4.38 -42.32 -0.99
N ILE A 23 -5.12 -41.98 -2.05
CA ILE A 23 -4.65 -42.11 -3.44
C ILE A 23 -3.65 -41.00 -3.81
N ASN A 24 -3.70 -39.83 -3.16
CA ASN A 24 -2.80 -38.72 -3.47
C ASN A 24 -1.42 -38.83 -2.78
N CYS A 25 -1.27 -39.66 -1.73
CA CYS A 25 0.03 -39.89 -1.10
C CYS A 25 0.90 -40.94 -1.81
N HIS A 26 0.34 -41.78 -2.68
CA HIS A 26 1.13 -42.81 -3.37
C HIS A 26 1.81 -42.30 -4.66
N ARG A 27 1.47 -41.10 -5.15
CA ARG A 27 2.09 -40.53 -6.36
C ARG A 27 3.32 -39.65 -6.10
N PHE A 28 3.70 -39.46 -4.83
CA PHE A 28 4.88 -38.66 -4.44
C PHE A 28 6.09 -39.49 -4.00
N LEU A 29 6.01 -40.84 -4.03
CA LEU A 29 7.05 -41.73 -3.50
C LEU A 29 7.80 -42.58 -4.54
N THR A 30 7.73 -42.26 -5.82
CA THR A 30 8.56 -42.93 -6.85
C THR A 30 9.27 -41.95 -7.77
N CYS A 31 10.15 -41.11 -7.22
CA CYS A 31 11.19 -40.41 -7.99
C CYS A 31 12.32 -39.97 -7.03
N SER A 32 13.11 -40.92 -6.51
CA SER A 32 14.47 -40.66 -6.02
C SER A 32 15.20 -41.98 -5.85
N ALA A 33 15.67 -42.53 -6.98
CA ALA A 33 16.77 -43.46 -6.99
C ALA A 33 17.82 -42.88 -7.94
N VAL A 34 19.08 -43.00 -7.53
CA VAL A 34 20.33 -42.59 -8.19
C VAL A 34 20.86 -41.20 -7.81
N ALA A 35 21.54 -41.16 -6.65
CA ALA A 35 22.87 -40.56 -6.53
C ALA A 35 23.54 -41.05 -5.24
N LYS A 36 24.46 -42.00 -5.37
CA LYS A 36 25.45 -42.31 -4.33
C LYS A 36 26.52 -41.23 -4.42
N ASN A 37 26.72 -40.45 -3.35
CA ASN A 37 28.04 -40.04 -2.86
C ASN A 37 27.90 -39.25 -1.56
N GLY A 38 28.75 -39.60 -0.59
CA GLY A 38 28.63 -39.20 0.81
C GLY A 38 29.03 -37.75 1.12
N GLY A 39 28.68 -37.34 2.34
CA GLY A 39 29.15 -36.10 2.95
C GLY A 39 28.08 -35.43 3.81
N ASN A 40 28.15 -35.67 5.12
CA ASN A 40 27.59 -34.88 6.24
C ASN A 40 26.33 -34.04 5.98
N THR A 41 25.18 -34.54 6.41
CA THR A 41 23.94 -33.77 6.53
C THR A 41 23.80 -33.08 7.90
N PRO A 42 23.30 -31.82 7.94
CA PRO A 42 23.08 -31.03 9.16
C PRO A 42 21.76 -31.37 9.86
N LEU A 43 21.33 -32.63 9.83
CA LEU A 43 19.99 -33.06 10.28
C LEU A 43 19.93 -33.49 11.76
N LYS A 44 21.06 -33.52 12.47
CA LYS A 44 21.09 -33.79 13.92
C LYS A 44 20.88 -32.56 14.81
N ARG A 45 20.96 -31.33 14.28
CA ARG A 45 20.81 -30.09 15.10
C ARG A 45 19.38 -29.63 15.36
N LEU A 46 18.38 -30.20 14.69
CA LEU A 46 16.98 -29.81 14.89
C LEU A 46 16.28 -30.60 16.01
N ALA A 47 16.85 -31.73 16.46
CA ALA A 47 16.30 -32.49 17.57
C ALA A 47 16.62 -31.86 18.94
N ASP A 48 17.78 -31.19 19.08
CA ASP A 48 18.21 -30.60 20.35
C ASP A 48 17.59 -29.21 20.65
N LEU A 49 16.94 -28.56 19.68
CA LEU A 49 16.28 -27.24 19.88
C LEU A 49 14.84 -27.34 20.40
N ALA A 50 14.19 -28.51 20.27
CA ALA A 50 12.81 -28.69 20.73
C ALA A 50 12.69 -28.85 22.26
N GLN A 51 13.81 -29.05 22.96
CA GLN A 51 13.82 -29.29 24.42
C GLN A 51 14.16 -28.03 25.24
N SER A 52 14.53 -26.91 24.59
CA SER A 52 14.91 -25.66 25.28
C SER A 52 13.80 -24.61 25.36
N LEU A 53 12.59 -24.88 24.82
CA LEU A 53 11.48 -23.91 24.77
C LEU A 53 10.40 -24.11 25.85
N SER A 54 10.59 -25.02 26.82
CA SER A 54 9.63 -25.26 27.91
C SER A 54 9.98 -24.59 29.25
N GLU A 55 11.09 -23.86 29.37
CA GLU A 55 11.55 -23.33 30.68
C GLU A 55 11.47 -21.79 30.82
N GLU A 56 10.91 -21.06 29.85
CA GLU A 56 10.88 -19.59 29.88
C GLU A 56 9.50 -18.97 30.21
N GLU A 57 8.63 -19.70 30.91
CA GLU A 57 7.26 -19.25 31.25
C GLU A 57 7.05 -18.81 32.71
N GLN A 58 8.10 -18.39 33.42
CA GLN A 58 7.96 -17.80 34.77
C GLN A 58 8.99 -16.70 35.05
N ALA A 59 8.72 -15.48 34.56
CA ALA A 59 9.08 -14.23 35.24
C ALA A 59 8.68 -13.04 34.37
N SER A 60 7.59 -12.36 34.72
CA SER A 60 7.44 -10.91 34.47
C SER A 60 6.32 -10.38 35.36
N ASP A 61 6.76 -10.17 36.59
CA ASP A 61 6.14 -9.46 37.68
C ASP A 61 6.04 -7.95 37.37
N SER A 62 4.83 -7.43 37.53
CA SER A 62 4.45 -6.11 38.02
C SER A 62 5.49 -4.97 37.92
N THR A 63 5.31 -4.07 36.94
CA THR A 63 5.71 -2.66 37.11
C THR A 63 4.59 -1.74 36.63
N GLU A 64 3.69 -1.47 37.57
CA GLU A 64 2.71 -0.39 37.53
C GLU A 64 3.47 0.94 37.71
N THR A 65 3.68 1.68 36.61
CA THR A 65 4.24 3.04 36.68
C THR A 65 3.17 4.06 36.39
N ASN A 66 2.61 4.54 37.50
CA ASN A 66 1.78 5.72 37.63
C ASN A 66 2.53 6.95 37.07
N ARG A 67 2.03 7.54 35.99
CA ARG A 67 2.50 8.83 35.45
C ARG A 67 1.30 9.75 35.24
N ASP A 68 0.82 10.28 36.35
CA ASP A 68 0.08 11.54 36.35
C ASP A 68 1.09 12.68 36.14
N SER A 69 0.99 13.36 35.01
CA SER A 69 1.68 14.62 34.75
C SER A 69 0.67 15.63 34.21
N PRO A 70 0.44 16.75 34.93
CA PRO A 70 -0.55 17.74 34.52
C PRO A 70 -0.09 18.49 33.26
N LEU A 71 -1.02 18.61 32.31
CA LEU A 71 -0.83 19.33 31.05
C LEU A 71 -0.66 20.85 31.31
N PRO A 72 0.23 21.54 30.57
CA PRO A 72 0.37 22.99 30.66
C PRO A 72 -0.86 23.70 30.07
N ALA A 73 -1.34 24.71 30.79
CA ALA A 73 -2.46 25.56 30.41
C ALA A 73 -2.15 26.35 29.12
N PHE A 74 -2.94 26.14 28.07
CA PHE A 74 -2.93 26.95 26.87
C PHE A 74 -3.65 28.28 27.13
N SER A 75 -2.93 29.39 27.02
CA SER A 75 -3.51 30.73 27.04
C SER A 75 -4.18 31.04 25.69
N PRO A 76 -5.42 31.57 25.67
CA PRO A 76 -6.11 31.92 24.43
C PRO A 76 -5.46 33.14 23.77
N ARG A 77 -5.13 32.99 22.49
CA ARG A 77 -4.60 34.06 21.64
C ARG A 77 -5.74 35.00 21.28
N ILE A 78 -5.77 36.20 21.88
CA ILE A 78 -6.70 37.28 21.55
C ILE A 78 -6.37 37.76 20.14
N TRP A 79 -7.33 37.59 19.22
CA TRP A 79 -7.23 38.09 17.85
C TRP A 79 -7.78 39.52 17.83
N SER A 80 -6.90 40.50 17.62
CA SER A 80 -7.31 41.89 17.39
C SER A 80 -7.50 42.11 15.88
N PRO A 81 -8.65 42.64 15.45
CA PRO A 81 -8.86 43.05 14.06
C PRO A 81 -8.30 44.47 13.87
N GLU A 82 -7.11 44.59 13.29
CA GLU A 82 -6.67 45.88 12.76
C GLU A 82 -7.42 46.20 11.47
N THR A 83 -8.11 47.32 11.57
CA THR A 83 -8.84 48.01 10.52
C THR A 83 -7.85 48.99 9.91
N GLU A 84 -7.50 48.84 8.64
CA GLU A 84 -7.08 49.99 7.84
C GLU A 84 -7.28 49.70 6.36
N SER A 85 -8.17 50.49 5.78
CA SER A 85 -8.49 50.54 4.37
C SER A 85 -7.61 51.61 3.73
N GLU A 86 -6.57 51.20 3.02
CA GLU A 86 -5.84 52.08 2.10
C GLU A 86 -6.29 51.78 0.66
N GLU A 87 -6.87 52.81 0.03
CA GLU A 87 -7.20 52.83 -1.39
C GLU A 87 -5.92 52.85 -2.22
N ILE A 88 -5.71 51.81 -3.04
CA ILE A 88 -4.58 51.75 -3.97
C ILE A 88 -5.03 52.30 -5.35
N PRO A 89 -4.31 53.27 -5.93
CA PRO A 89 -4.57 53.79 -7.27
C PRO A 89 -4.34 52.74 -8.36
N ILE A 90 -5.28 52.65 -9.31
CA ILE A 90 -5.22 51.77 -10.48
C ILE A 90 -4.11 52.26 -11.42
N GLN A 91 -2.96 51.59 -11.42
CA GLN A 91 -1.93 51.71 -12.46
C GLN A 91 -2.00 50.53 -13.44
N GLY A 92 -1.78 50.82 -14.72
CA GLY A 92 -2.08 49.98 -15.87
C GLY A 92 -1.30 48.66 -15.98
N PRO A 93 -1.53 47.89 -17.07
CA PRO A 93 -1.09 46.51 -17.22
C PRO A 93 0.43 46.40 -17.38
N ASN A 94 1.13 46.36 -16.25
CA ASN A 94 2.54 46.04 -16.18
C ASN A 94 2.68 44.53 -15.92
N SER A 95 3.27 43.82 -16.89
CA SER A 95 3.54 42.38 -16.87
C SER A 95 4.62 42.04 -15.84
N GLN A 96 4.32 42.21 -14.56
CA GLN A 96 5.18 41.71 -13.50
C GLN A 96 4.93 40.21 -13.28
N PRO A 97 5.99 39.40 -13.10
CA PRO A 97 5.85 38.01 -12.72
C PRO A 97 5.15 37.92 -11.35
N PRO A 98 4.20 36.98 -11.16
CA PRO A 98 3.40 36.89 -9.96
C PRO A 98 4.29 36.73 -8.72
N THR A 99 4.06 37.61 -7.75
CA THR A 99 4.77 37.72 -6.48
C THR A 99 4.69 36.41 -5.70
N GLN A 100 5.83 35.97 -5.18
CA GLN A 100 6.08 34.70 -4.49
C GLN A 100 5.41 34.65 -3.10
N GLY A 101 4.09 34.76 -3.05
CA GLY A 101 3.29 34.65 -1.84
C GLY A 101 2.83 33.21 -1.58
N ALA A 102 3.34 32.64 -0.49
CA ALA A 102 2.95 31.37 0.12
C ALA A 102 3.17 30.08 -0.70
N ALA A 103 3.96 29.19 -0.11
CA ALA A 103 4.37 27.87 -0.59
C ALA A 103 3.20 26.86 -0.72
N ALA A 104 2.14 27.19 -1.46
CA ALA A 104 1.30 26.20 -2.08
C ALA A 104 2.22 25.38 -2.98
N ARG A 105 2.44 24.10 -2.62
CA ARG A 105 3.26 23.13 -3.35
C ARG A 105 3.03 23.24 -4.85
N HIS A 106 3.81 24.08 -5.53
CA HIS A 106 3.49 24.55 -6.87
C HIS A 106 3.53 23.34 -7.81
N ARG A 107 2.36 22.91 -8.26
CA ARG A 107 2.24 21.86 -9.26
C ARG A 107 3.03 22.30 -10.49
N TRP A 108 3.90 21.44 -10.99
CA TRP A 108 4.68 21.74 -12.19
C TRP A 108 3.75 21.92 -13.38
N THR A 109 3.80 23.09 -14.01
CA THR A 109 3.01 23.36 -15.22
C THR A 109 3.58 22.56 -16.41
N SER A 110 2.81 22.46 -17.49
CA SER A 110 3.30 21.83 -18.72
C SER A 110 4.48 22.59 -19.32
N ASP A 111 4.46 23.92 -19.25
CA ASP A 111 5.54 24.77 -19.78
C ASP A 111 6.80 24.74 -18.92
N GLU A 112 6.67 24.69 -17.60
CA GLU A 112 7.82 24.48 -16.70
C GLU A 112 8.49 23.13 -16.99
N ARG A 113 7.71 22.07 -17.22
CA ARG A 113 8.25 20.74 -17.56
C ARG A 113 8.94 20.73 -18.91
N ARG A 114 8.37 21.39 -19.93
CA ARG A 114 9.00 21.54 -21.24
C ARG A 114 10.33 22.29 -21.14
N ARG A 115 10.36 23.38 -20.37
CA ARG A 115 11.59 24.14 -20.10
C ARG A 115 12.61 23.29 -19.35
N LEU A 116 12.19 22.50 -18.36
CA LEU A 116 13.10 21.63 -17.60
C LEU A 116 13.74 20.60 -18.52
N GLN A 117 12.97 19.99 -19.41
CA GLN A 117 13.48 19.05 -20.40
C GLN A 117 14.47 19.71 -21.37
N ALA A 118 14.18 20.91 -21.86
CA ALA A 118 15.08 21.66 -22.73
C ALA A 118 16.42 22.00 -22.05
N VAL A 119 16.37 22.51 -20.80
CA VAL A 119 17.56 22.84 -20.02
C VAL A 119 18.41 21.58 -19.75
N ILE A 120 17.78 20.46 -19.39
CA ILE A 120 18.51 19.21 -19.16
C ILE A 120 19.18 18.72 -20.45
N ASN A 121 18.50 18.81 -21.59
CA ASN A 121 19.09 18.46 -22.88
C ASN A 121 20.27 19.39 -23.24
N GLN A 122 20.24 20.65 -22.82
CA GLN A 122 21.32 21.61 -23.03
C GLN A 122 22.51 21.38 -22.10
N CYS A 123 22.27 21.10 -20.80
CA CYS A 123 23.32 20.85 -19.82
C CYS A 123 23.97 19.47 -19.98
N ARG A 124 23.32 18.54 -20.70
CA ARG A 124 23.87 17.22 -20.98
C ARG A 124 24.93 17.30 -22.07
N GLN A 125 26.17 17.01 -21.71
CA GLN A 125 27.28 16.88 -22.67
C GLN A 125 27.12 15.66 -23.58
N SER A 126 26.36 14.64 -23.17
CA SER A 126 26.04 13.45 -23.96
C SER A 126 24.68 12.87 -23.57
N SER A 127 24.07 12.07 -24.47
CA SER A 127 22.76 11.43 -24.23
C SER A 127 22.76 10.48 -23.03
N THR A 128 23.91 9.87 -22.73
CA THR A 128 24.13 8.93 -21.63
C THR A 128 24.87 9.53 -20.43
N GLY A 129 25.31 10.78 -20.52
CA GLY A 129 26.12 11.44 -19.49
C GLY A 129 25.36 11.73 -18.19
N PRO A 130 26.10 11.89 -17.07
CA PRO A 130 25.53 12.36 -15.82
C PRO A 130 24.98 13.78 -15.98
N ILE A 131 23.87 14.06 -15.31
CA ILE A 131 23.25 15.39 -15.32
C ILE A 131 23.82 16.18 -14.15
N VAL A 132 24.44 17.32 -14.44
CA VAL A 132 24.91 18.28 -13.43
C VAL A 132 23.71 19.11 -12.97
N TRP A 133 23.09 18.68 -11.87
CA TRP A 133 21.83 19.26 -11.39
C TRP A 133 21.95 20.68 -10.85
N THR A 134 23.15 21.11 -10.47
CA THR A 134 23.43 22.49 -10.05
C THR A 134 23.15 23.47 -11.18
N ASP A 135 23.61 23.16 -12.39
CA ASP A 135 23.45 24.00 -13.58
C ASP A 135 21.96 24.08 -13.95
N VAL A 136 21.26 22.95 -13.88
CA VAL A 136 19.80 22.91 -14.09
C VAL A 136 19.07 23.79 -13.09
N GLN A 137 19.48 23.80 -11.81
CA GLN A 137 18.84 24.61 -10.77
C GLN A 137 18.99 26.11 -11.03
N GLU A 138 20.10 26.57 -11.61
CA GLU A 138 20.30 27.99 -11.93
C GLU A 138 19.20 28.55 -12.85
N HIS A 139 18.65 27.70 -13.72
CA HIS A 139 17.52 28.05 -14.59
C HIS A 139 16.15 28.04 -13.89
N PHE A 140 16.04 27.46 -12.70
CA PHE A 140 14.81 27.34 -11.92
C PHE A 140 15.00 27.87 -10.50
N LYS A 141 15.34 29.16 -10.36
CA LYS A 141 15.62 29.82 -9.07
C LYS A 141 14.50 29.68 -8.04
N HIS A 142 13.25 29.52 -8.50
CA HIS A 142 12.07 29.31 -7.65
C HIS A 142 11.82 27.84 -7.28
N ARG A 143 12.66 26.90 -7.73
CA ARG A 143 12.55 25.46 -7.46
C ARG A 143 13.83 24.94 -6.83
N SER A 144 13.68 24.07 -5.83
CA SER A 144 14.81 23.32 -5.28
C SER A 144 15.34 22.31 -6.30
N LEU A 145 16.64 22.00 -6.23
CA LEU A 145 17.28 20.92 -6.99
C LEU A 145 16.53 19.59 -6.90
N ILE A 146 16.11 19.21 -5.69
CA ILE A 146 15.38 17.96 -5.41
C ILE A 146 14.07 17.93 -6.20
N ALA A 147 13.34 19.06 -6.26
CA ALA A 147 12.09 19.14 -7.02
C ALA A 147 12.31 18.98 -8.54
N CYS A 148 13.36 19.59 -9.10
CA CYS A 148 13.73 19.41 -10.51
C CYS A 148 14.06 17.94 -10.81
N ARG A 149 14.87 17.32 -9.95
CA ARG A 149 15.27 15.92 -10.04
C ARG A 149 14.06 14.97 -9.97
N ASP A 150 13.20 15.15 -8.98
CA ASP A 150 12.00 14.33 -8.79
C ASP A 150 11.06 14.39 -9.99
N VAL A 151 10.85 15.58 -10.54
CA VAL A 151 9.99 15.75 -11.72
C VAL A 151 10.62 15.11 -12.94
N TYR A 152 11.91 15.30 -13.16
CA TYR A 152 12.60 14.64 -14.26
C TYR A 152 12.48 13.11 -14.20
N TYR A 153 12.74 12.48 -13.05
CA TYR A 153 12.62 11.02 -12.93
C TYR A 153 11.19 10.52 -13.06
N LYS A 154 10.20 11.29 -12.58
CA LYS A 154 8.79 10.96 -12.78
C LYS A 154 8.38 11.08 -14.24
N PHE A 155 8.91 12.08 -14.97
CA PHE A 155 8.50 12.40 -16.33
C PHE A 155 9.23 11.57 -17.38
N LEU A 156 10.53 11.33 -17.22
CA LEU A 156 11.30 10.51 -18.14
C LEU A 156 11.02 9.02 -18.02
N ARG A 157 10.70 8.49 -16.83
CA ARG A 157 10.14 7.13 -16.73
C ARG A 157 8.77 7.00 -17.39
N GLN A 158 8.11 8.13 -17.68
CA GLN A 158 6.81 8.19 -18.35
C GLN A 158 6.91 8.59 -19.82
N GLN A 159 8.09 8.94 -20.33
CA GLN A 159 8.28 9.11 -21.77
C GLN A 159 8.56 7.72 -22.35
N PRO A 160 7.63 7.11 -23.10
CA PRO A 160 7.95 5.94 -23.89
C PRO A 160 8.88 6.44 -25.00
N GLU A 161 10.18 6.17 -24.87
CA GLU A 161 11.04 6.21 -26.04
C GLU A 161 10.53 5.13 -26.99
N THR A 162 9.66 5.56 -27.91
CA THR A 162 9.25 4.99 -29.20
C THR A 162 7.74 5.17 -29.41
N ALA A 163 7.43 6.05 -30.35
CA ALA A 163 6.11 6.39 -30.86
C ALA A 163 5.45 5.23 -31.65
N ALA A 164 5.35 4.04 -31.06
CA ALA A 164 4.72 2.87 -31.66
C ALA A 164 3.82 2.05 -30.69
N SER A 165 3.40 2.64 -29.57
CA SER A 165 2.40 2.01 -28.68
C SER A 165 1.28 3.00 -28.35
N ASP A 166 0.43 3.26 -29.33
CA ASP A 166 -0.75 4.13 -29.27
C ASP A 166 -1.90 3.57 -28.39
N ASN A 167 -1.60 2.77 -27.35
CA ASN A 167 -2.65 2.19 -26.49
C ASN A 167 -2.38 2.21 -24.98
N HIS A 168 -1.42 3.00 -24.50
CA HIS A 168 -1.17 3.15 -23.06
C HIS A 168 -1.94 4.33 -22.41
N LYS A 169 -3.21 4.55 -22.77
CA LYS A 169 -4.14 5.26 -21.88
C LYS A 169 -4.43 4.38 -20.66
N SER A 170 -3.45 4.27 -19.76
CA SER A 170 -3.52 3.66 -18.43
C SER A 170 -4.48 2.48 -18.32
N GLY A 171 -4.45 1.57 -19.29
CA GLY A 171 -5.12 0.29 -19.17
C GLY A 171 -4.42 -0.39 -18.01
N ARG A 172 -4.99 -0.28 -16.81
CA ARG A 172 -4.46 -0.93 -15.62
C ARG A 172 -4.27 -2.39 -16.03
N GLN A 173 -3.01 -2.81 -16.15
CA GLN A 173 -2.70 -4.18 -16.56
C GLN A 173 -3.49 -5.09 -15.63
N LYS A 174 -4.39 -5.89 -16.21
CA LYS A 174 -5.17 -6.84 -15.44
C LYS A 174 -4.21 -7.92 -14.95
N TYR A 175 -4.32 -8.28 -13.68
CA TYR A 175 -3.57 -9.40 -13.13
C TYR A 175 -4.09 -10.69 -13.75
N SER A 176 -3.19 -11.53 -14.27
CA SER A 176 -3.57 -12.87 -14.72
C SER A 176 -3.88 -13.78 -13.51
N VAL A 177 -4.61 -14.86 -13.73
CA VAL A 177 -4.93 -15.84 -12.66
C VAL A 177 -3.65 -16.45 -12.07
N ALA A 178 -2.66 -16.76 -12.94
CA ALA A 178 -1.36 -17.27 -12.51
C ALA A 178 -0.59 -16.25 -11.65
N GLU A 179 -0.65 -14.96 -12.01
CA GLU A 179 -0.04 -13.90 -11.20
C GLU A 179 -0.70 -13.77 -9.83
N ILE A 180 -2.03 -13.89 -9.75
CA ILE A 180 -2.78 -13.82 -8.50
C ILE A 180 -2.44 -15.01 -7.60
N GLN A 181 -2.40 -16.22 -8.15
CA GLN A 181 -1.99 -17.42 -7.41
C GLN A 181 -0.57 -17.27 -6.88
N LYS A 182 0.36 -16.82 -7.73
CA LYS A 182 1.75 -16.64 -7.31
C LYS A 182 1.91 -15.58 -6.23
N LEU A 183 1.16 -14.48 -6.34
CA LEU A 183 1.16 -13.43 -5.32
C LEU A 183 0.65 -13.97 -3.97
N ASN A 184 -0.42 -14.76 -3.96
CA ASN A 184 -0.92 -15.42 -2.75
C ASN A 184 0.14 -16.35 -2.11
N GLU A 185 0.79 -17.20 -2.92
CA GLU A 185 1.86 -18.07 -2.45
C GLU A 185 3.00 -17.28 -1.80
N LEU A 186 3.45 -16.21 -2.45
CA LEU A 186 4.58 -15.39 -1.99
C LEU A 186 4.23 -14.60 -0.72
N VAL A 187 3.00 -14.10 -0.60
CA VAL A 187 2.54 -13.44 0.63
C VAL A 187 2.43 -14.44 1.77
N HIS A 188 1.94 -15.66 1.51
CA HIS A 188 1.93 -16.73 2.53
C HIS A 188 3.34 -17.13 2.96
N LYS A 189 4.29 -17.20 2.02
CA LYS A 189 5.68 -17.58 2.28
C LYS A 189 6.48 -16.51 3.04
N HIS A 190 6.37 -15.24 2.66
CA HIS A 190 7.23 -14.16 3.16
C HIS A 190 6.54 -13.20 4.14
N GLY A 191 5.21 -13.29 4.28
CA GLY A 191 4.39 -12.40 5.09
C GLY A 191 4.06 -11.05 4.44
N GLU A 192 3.09 -10.33 5.02
CA GLU A 192 2.56 -9.04 4.53
C GLU A 192 3.51 -7.85 4.75
N HIS A 193 4.73 -8.05 5.25
CA HIS A 193 5.70 -6.97 5.48
C HIS A 193 6.83 -6.97 4.44
N SER A 194 6.95 -8.02 3.63
CA SER A 194 8.10 -8.30 2.77
C SER A 194 7.89 -7.93 1.30
N TRP A 195 7.19 -6.83 1.02
CA TRP A 195 6.76 -6.47 -0.35
C TRP A 195 7.90 -6.23 -1.35
N THR A 196 9.07 -5.79 -0.89
CA THR A 196 10.24 -5.63 -1.76
C THR A 196 10.72 -6.99 -2.27
N THR A 197 10.77 -8.00 -1.39
CA THR A 197 11.14 -9.38 -1.73
C THR A 197 10.09 -10.02 -2.64
N ILE A 198 8.81 -9.85 -2.30
CA ILE A 198 7.69 -10.37 -3.09
C ILE A 198 7.72 -9.80 -4.51
N ALA A 199 7.94 -8.48 -4.68
CA ALA A 199 8.00 -7.86 -5.99
C ALA A 199 9.13 -8.44 -6.86
N ARG A 200 10.31 -8.67 -6.27
CA ARG A 200 11.45 -9.29 -6.96
C ARG A 200 11.18 -10.75 -7.34
N GLU A 201 10.57 -11.54 -6.45
CA GLU A 201 10.20 -12.93 -6.76
C GLU A 201 9.06 -13.02 -7.79
N MET A 202 8.12 -12.08 -7.78
CA MET A 202 7.10 -11.96 -8.82
C MET A 202 7.74 -11.69 -10.18
N GLU A 203 8.65 -10.72 -10.28
CA GLU A 203 9.37 -10.40 -11.52
C GLU A 203 10.16 -11.62 -12.03
N ALA A 204 10.84 -12.35 -11.15
CA ALA A 204 11.56 -13.56 -11.51
C ALA A 204 10.64 -14.69 -11.98
N ALA A 205 9.44 -14.82 -11.41
CA ALA A 205 8.51 -15.90 -11.73
C ALA A 205 7.66 -15.63 -12.98
N THR A 206 7.27 -14.37 -13.21
CA THR A 206 6.32 -14.00 -14.28
C THR A 206 6.96 -13.25 -15.43
N GLY A 207 8.19 -12.74 -15.25
CA GLY A 207 8.86 -11.85 -16.20
C GLY A 207 8.25 -10.44 -16.25
N ILE A 208 7.26 -10.14 -15.41
CA ILE A 208 6.57 -8.84 -15.41
C ILE A 208 7.09 -8.01 -14.23
N SER A 209 7.87 -6.98 -14.54
CA SER A 209 8.38 -6.03 -13.55
C SER A 209 7.29 -5.06 -13.10
N ARG A 210 6.91 -5.08 -11.81
CA ARG A 210 6.02 -4.07 -11.21
C ARG A 210 6.60 -3.56 -9.90
N HIS A 211 6.30 -2.29 -9.59
CA HIS A 211 6.68 -1.70 -8.32
C HIS A 211 5.93 -2.37 -7.15
N LYS A 212 6.63 -2.60 -6.02
CA LYS A 212 6.07 -3.25 -4.81
C LYS A 212 4.76 -2.66 -4.31
N GLY A 213 4.59 -1.34 -4.45
CA GLY A 213 3.37 -0.64 -4.06
C GLY A 213 2.13 -1.04 -4.87
N VAL A 214 2.31 -1.54 -6.10
CA VAL A 214 1.20 -2.03 -6.93
C VAL A 214 0.68 -3.36 -6.37
N TYR A 215 1.57 -4.30 -6.04
CA TYR A 215 1.20 -5.56 -5.39
C TYR A 215 0.56 -5.34 -4.02
N LEU A 216 1.14 -4.47 -3.17
CA LEU A 216 0.57 -4.11 -1.88
C LEU A 216 -0.83 -3.49 -2.03
N SER A 217 -1.00 -2.55 -2.96
CA SER A 217 -2.31 -1.93 -3.20
C SER A 217 -3.33 -2.97 -3.65
N TYR A 218 -2.96 -3.87 -4.56
CA TYR A 218 -3.83 -4.92 -5.07
C TYR A 218 -4.18 -5.96 -3.99
N TRP A 219 -3.20 -6.34 -3.16
CA TRP A 219 -3.42 -7.20 -2.00
C TRP A 219 -4.47 -6.61 -1.07
N ASN A 220 -4.24 -5.37 -0.61
CA ASN A 220 -5.12 -4.71 0.35
C ASN A 220 -6.52 -4.44 -0.18
N SER A 221 -6.70 -4.31 -1.50
CA SER A 221 -8.00 -4.05 -2.12
C SER A 221 -8.78 -5.31 -2.47
N THR A 222 -8.11 -6.42 -2.78
CA THR A 222 -8.75 -7.54 -3.50
C THR A 222 -8.41 -8.91 -2.96
N LEU A 223 -7.16 -9.16 -2.56
CA LEU A 223 -6.71 -10.51 -2.16
C LEU A 223 -6.65 -10.73 -0.66
N CYS A 224 -6.49 -9.66 0.13
CA CYS A 224 -6.43 -9.77 1.58
C CYS A 224 -7.69 -10.49 2.09
N PRO A 225 -7.56 -11.59 2.86
CA PRO A 225 -8.72 -12.33 3.35
C PRO A 225 -9.70 -11.45 4.13
N ARG A 226 -9.18 -10.46 4.89
CA ARG A 226 -9.99 -9.45 5.58
C ARG A 226 -10.77 -8.55 4.63
N ALA A 227 -10.20 -8.19 3.49
CA ALA A 227 -10.90 -7.38 2.50
C ALA A 227 -12.03 -8.17 1.82
N GLN A 228 -11.85 -9.48 1.63
CA GLN A 228 -12.85 -10.37 1.02
C GLN A 228 -13.99 -10.71 1.98
N SER A 229 -13.70 -10.87 3.28
CA SER A 229 -14.71 -11.15 4.31
C SER A 229 -15.39 -9.89 4.85
N ALA A 230 -14.97 -8.70 4.40
CA ALA A 230 -15.52 -7.44 4.87
C ALA A 230 -17.03 -7.33 4.54
N PRO A 231 -17.89 -7.01 5.53
CA PRO A 231 -19.31 -6.82 5.28
C PRO A 231 -19.57 -5.62 4.35
N PRO A 232 -20.61 -5.65 3.51
CA PRO A 232 -20.97 -4.49 2.71
C PRO A 232 -21.29 -3.27 3.59
N TRP A 233 -21.04 -2.07 3.07
CA TRP A 233 -21.31 -0.83 3.80
C TRP A 233 -22.82 -0.60 3.92
N THR A 234 -23.33 -0.64 5.15
CA THR A 234 -24.70 -0.22 5.46
C THR A 234 -24.77 1.28 5.71
N ALA A 235 -25.98 1.86 5.62
CA ALA A 235 -26.21 3.27 5.94
C ALA A 235 -25.83 3.59 7.40
N GLU A 236 -26.14 2.70 8.33
CA GLU A 236 -25.77 2.82 9.74
C GLU A 236 -24.25 2.84 9.96
N ARG A 237 -23.53 1.90 9.35
CA ARG A 237 -22.06 1.85 9.41
C ARG A 237 -21.43 3.08 8.79
N THR A 238 -22.00 3.56 7.69
CA THR A 238 -21.55 4.79 7.02
C THR A 238 -21.75 6.02 7.91
N LYS A 239 -22.92 6.16 8.55
CA LYS A 239 -23.19 7.23 9.53
C LYS A 239 -22.26 7.15 10.74
N LYS A 240 -21.99 5.95 11.24
CA LYS A 240 -21.01 5.71 12.31
C LYS A 240 -19.61 6.14 11.90
N LEU A 241 -19.16 5.75 10.70
CA LEU A 241 -17.86 6.16 10.17
C LEU A 241 -17.76 7.68 10.04
N GLN A 242 -18.81 8.34 9.52
CA GLN A 242 -18.83 9.80 9.38
C GLN A 242 -18.68 10.50 10.74
N LYS A 243 -19.43 10.04 11.76
CA LYS A 243 -19.30 10.56 13.13
C LYS A 243 -17.87 10.41 13.67
N LEU A 244 -17.29 9.23 13.53
CA LEU A 244 -15.94 8.94 14.02
C LEU A 244 -14.86 9.76 13.29
N VAL A 245 -15.06 10.05 11.99
CA VAL A 245 -14.15 10.92 11.23
C VAL A 245 -14.24 12.37 11.71
N THR A 246 -15.43 12.84 12.12
CA THR A 246 -15.60 14.17 12.73
C THR A 246 -14.95 14.23 14.12
N GLU A 247 -15.03 13.16 14.90
CA GLU A 247 -14.56 13.10 16.29
C GLU A 247 -13.03 12.88 16.40
N HIS A 248 -12.48 11.93 15.64
CA HIS A 248 -11.07 11.52 15.73
C HIS A 248 -10.22 11.93 14.53
N GLY A 249 -10.83 12.50 13.49
CA GLY A 249 -10.16 12.84 12.24
C GLY A 249 -10.12 11.69 11.22
N PRO A 250 -9.59 11.95 10.01
CA PRO A 250 -9.65 11.04 8.87
C PRO A 250 -8.47 10.06 8.82
N ASP A 251 -8.09 9.46 9.96
CA ASP A 251 -7.03 8.45 9.99
C ASP A 251 -7.61 7.04 9.76
N PRO A 252 -7.43 6.45 8.57
CA PRO A 252 -8.02 5.15 8.26
C PRO A 252 -7.39 4.00 9.05
N VAL A 253 -6.14 4.14 9.49
CA VAL A 253 -5.44 3.08 10.24
C VAL A 253 -6.03 2.99 11.63
N PHE A 254 -6.08 4.12 12.35
CA PHE A 254 -6.69 4.19 13.66
C PHE A 254 -8.15 3.70 13.65
N LEU A 255 -8.95 4.19 12.69
CA LEU A 255 -10.37 3.83 12.59
C LEU A 255 -10.58 2.33 12.30
N ALA A 256 -9.78 1.75 11.39
CA ALA A 256 -9.85 0.32 11.08
C ALA A 256 -9.52 -0.53 12.31
N TYR A 257 -8.41 -0.26 13.00
CA TYR A 257 -8.00 -1.11 14.13
C TYR A 257 -8.89 -0.93 15.36
N LYS A 258 -9.38 0.29 15.63
CA LYS A 258 -10.14 0.58 16.86
C LYS A 258 -11.64 0.30 16.74
N PHE A 259 -12.26 0.64 15.60
CA PHE A 259 -13.73 0.65 15.48
C PHE A 259 -14.27 -0.29 14.41
N PHE A 260 -13.43 -0.70 13.45
CA PHE A 260 -13.82 -1.44 12.26
C PHE A 260 -12.83 -2.57 11.94
N PRO A 261 -12.56 -3.50 12.88
CA PRO A 261 -11.52 -4.52 12.73
C PRO A 261 -11.78 -5.47 11.56
N GLU A 262 -13.02 -5.59 11.11
CA GLU A 262 -13.40 -6.38 9.93
C GLU A 262 -13.00 -5.71 8.60
N TYR A 263 -12.68 -4.42 8.59
CA TYR A 263 -12.27 -3.69 7.40
C TYR A 263 -10.76 -3.45 7.38
N THR A 264 -10.17 -3.45 6.18
CA THR A 264 -8.79 -3.01 6.01
C THR A 264 -8.71 -1.48 6.01
N PRO A 265 -7.58 -0.88 6.45
CA PRO A 265 -7.38 0.57 6.37
C PRO A 265 -7.60 1.12 4.95
N TYR A 266 -7.31 0.33 3.93
CA TYR A 266 -7.56 0.70 2.54
C TYR A 266 -9.06 0.90 2.25
N ILE A 267 -9.92 -0.02 2.68
CA ILE A 267 -11.38 0.09 2.50
C ILE A 267 -11.94 1.30 3.25
N ILE A 268 -11.47 1.54 4.47
CA ILE A 268 -11.86 2.72 5.26
C ILE A 268 -11.44 4.01 4.53
N LYS A 269 -10.20 4.08 4.03
CA LYS A 269 -9.70 5.24 3.28
C LYS A 269 -10.51 5.51 2.01
N ASP A 270 -10.83 4.47 1.23
CA ASP A 270 -11.67 4.59 0.03
C ASP A 270 -13.05 5.14 0.41
N ARG A 271 -13.66 4.63 1.48
CA ARG A 271 -14.97 5.09 1.94
C ARG A 271 -14.95 6.55 2.40
N ILE A 272 -13.96 6.96 3.19
CA ILE A 272 -13.78 8.36 3.61
C ILE A 272 -13.62 9.28 2.38
N THR A 273 -12.88 8.84 1.37
CA THR A 273 -12.67 9.60 0.14
C THR A 273 -13.98 9.82 -0.60
N ARG A 274 -14.84 8.78 -0.69
CA ARG A 274 -16.18 8.89 -1.30
C ARG A 274 -17.10 9.83 -0.53
N LEU A 275 -17.09 9.77 0.80
CA LEU A 275 -17.91 10.64 1.66
C LEU A 275 -17.56 12.13 1.49
N ARG A 276 -16.35 12.45 1.04
CA ARG A 276 -15.92 13.83 0.77
C ARG A 276 -16.36 14.35 -0.60
N GLN A 277 -16.81 13.47 -1.50
CA GLN A 277 -17.24 13.88 -2.84
C GLN A 277 -18.74 14.18 -2.80
N PRO A 278 -19.16 15.47 -2.79
CA PRO A 278 -20.58 15.79 -2.80
C PRO A 278 -21.22 15.25 -4.09
N GLY A 279 -22.25 14.41 -3.95
CA GLY A 279 -23.09 13.96 -5.06
C GLY A 279 -22.79 12.58 -5.65
N VAL A 280 -21.79 11.83 -5.16
CA VAL A 280 -21.44 10.50 -5.70
C VAL A 280 -22.30 9.36 -5.13
N ASP A 281 -22.98 9.56 -4.00
CA ASP A 281 -23.86 8.53 -3.41
C ASP A 281 -25.21 8.36 -4.16
N LYS A 282 -25.42 9.05 -5.28
CA LYS A 282 -26.60 8.88 -6.14
C LYS A 282 -26.36 7.83 -7.24
N GLN A 283 -26.18 6.55 -6.92
CA GLN A 283 -26.27 5.35 -7.82
C GLN A 283 -25.41 4.19 -7.27
N LYS A 284 -25.79 2.90 -7.22
CA LYS A 284 -26.84 2.06 -7.82
C LYS A 284 -27.26 1.04 -6.75
N HIS A 285 -28.56 0.94 -6.47
CA HIS A 285 -29.15 -0.25 -5.84
C HIS A 285 -29.61 -1.20 -6.95
#